data_AF-A0A920DID6-F1
#
_entry.id   AF-A0A920DID6-F1
#
_cell.length_a   1.000
_cell.length_b   1.000
_cell.length_c   1.000
_cell.angle_alpha   90.00
_cell.angle_beta   90.00
_cell.angle_gamma   90.00
#
_symmetry.space_group_name_H-M   'P 1'
#
loop_
_entity.id
_entity.type
_entity.pdbx_description
1 polymer ?
#
loop_
_entity_poly.entity_id
_entity_poly.type
_entity_poly.pdbx_seq_one_letter_code
_entity_poly.pdbx_strand_id
1 'polypeptide(L)'
;MRNGSELDLELALGVVNPRFVKADWLVGINGSSAEDWGSNMIDYNVIEAVAGESSAYVLHWRKFKDAESGVDAEQYAITRIGFNEDGMVNFVAELEEEELWYRQTGWTITR
;
A
#
# COMPACT_ATOMS: atom_id res chain seq x y z
N MET A 1 5.99 14.72 -14.07
CA MET A 1 6.37 14.54 -15.50
C MET A 1 7.29 13.34 -15.67
N ARG A 2 7.06 12.51 -16.68
CA ARG A 2 7.97 11.44 -17.15
C ARG A 2 7.80 11.29 -18.67
N ASN A 3 8.89 11.34 -19.45
CA ASN A 3 8.88 11.20 -20.92
C ASN A 3 7.88 12.13 -21.67
N GLY A 4 7.61 13.33 -21.14
CA GLY A 4 6.63 14.27 -21.72
C GLY A 4 5.18 14.00 -21.32
N SER A 5 4.90 12.95 -20.55
CA SER A 5 3.61 12.71 -19.90
C SER A 5 3.52 13.46 -18.58
N GLU A 6 2.43 14.17 -18.38
CA GLU A 6 2.10 14.93 -17.17
C GLU A 6 0.91 14.25 -16.48
N LEU A 7 1.08 13.96 -15.19
CA LEU A 7 0.03 13.47 -14.32
C LEU A 7 -0.18 14.57 -13.28
N ASP A 8 -1.34 15.20 -13.32
CA ASP A 8 -1.71 16.24 -12.37
C ASP A 8 -2.16 15.54 -11.08
N LEU A 9 -1.34 15.64 -10.03
CA LEU A 9 -1.60 15.04 -8.73
C LEU A 9 -1.85 16.16 -7.72
N GLU A 10 -3.12 16.37 -7.37
CA GLU A 10 -3.47 17.24 -6.25
C GLU A 10 -3.26 16.47 -4.94
N LEU A 11 -2.07 16.64 -4.35
CA LEU A 11 -1.72 16.02 -3.06
C LEU A 11 -2.36 16.83 -1.93
N ALA A 12 -3.59 16.48 -1.57
CA ALA A 12 -4.14 16.90 -0.29
C ALA A 12 -3.44 16.12 0.83
N LEU A 13 -2.75 16.81 1.75
CA LEU A 13 -2.39 16.26 3.07
C LEU A 13 -3.67 16.05 3.88
N GLY A 14 -4.45 15.07 3.48
CA GLY A 14 -5.64 14.59 4.15
C GLY A 14 -5.56 13.08 4.19
N VAL A 15 -6.21 12.47 5.18
CA VAL A 15 -6.44 11.04 5.15
C VAL A 15 -7.23 10.75 3.87
N VAL A 16 -6.56 10.32 2.81
CA VAL A 16 -7.23 9.65 1.69
C VAL A 16 -7.80 8.40 2.34
N ASN A 17 -9.11 8.41 2.58
CA ASN A 17 -9.83 7.29 3.14
C ASN A 17 -10.61 6.65 1.99
N PRO A 18 -9.94 5.92 1.06
CA PRO A 18 -10.66 5.11 0.12
C PRO A 18 -11.30 4.00 0.96
N ARG A 19 -12.53 4.24 1.41
CA ARG A 19 -13.30 3.26 2.17
C ARG A 19 -13.78 2.21 1.18
N PHE A 20 -12.93 1.23 0.92
CA PHE A 20 -13.39 0.00 0.29
C PHE A 20 -14.28 -0.73 1.28
N VAL A 21 -15.50 -1.07 0.87
CA VAL A 21 -16.36 -1.90 1.72
C VAL A 21 -15.89 -3.34 1.62
N LYS A 22 -16.18 -4.14 2.65
CA LYS A 22 -15.80 -5.57 2.69
C LYS A 22 -16.19 -6.34 1.42
N ALA A 23 -17.31 -5.96 0.78
CA ALA A 23 -17.76 -6.56 -0.47
C ALA A 23 -16.74 -6.38 -1.60
N ASP A 24 -16.17 -5.18 -1.76
CA ASP A 24 -15.18 -4.89 -2.81
C ASP A 24 -13.90 -5.69 -2.58
N TRP A 25 -13.46 -5.79 -1.32
CA TRP A 25 -12.33 -6.64 -0.92
C TRP A 25 -12.55 -8.11 -1.26
N LEU A 26 -13.74 -8.64 -0.98
CA LEU A 26 -14.08 -10.03 -1.28
C LEU A 26 -14.15 -10.29 -2.78
N VAL A 27 -14.67 -9.34 -3.56
CA VAL A 27 -14.66 -9.43 -5.03
C VAL A 27 -13.21 -9.48 -5.55
N GLY A 28 -12.34 -8.62 -5.03
CA GLY A 28 -10.91 -8.62 -5.39
C GLY A 28 -10.22 -9.94 -5.04
N ILE A 29 -10.38 -10.43 -3.81
CA ILE A 29 -9.78 -11.70 -3.36
C ILE A 29 -10.28 -12.89 -4.18
N ASN A 30 -11.59 -12.97 -4.43
CA ASN A 30 -12.20 -14.10 -5.15
C ASN A 30 -11.95 -14.06 -6.66
N GLY A 31 -11.72 -12.86 -7.22
CA GLY A 31 -11.47 -12.66 -8.64
C GLY A 31 -10.00 -12.73 -9.06
N SER A 32 -9.07 -12.74 -8.09
CA SER A 32 -7.64 -12.72 -8.37
C SER A 32 -7.06 -14.14 -8.44
N SER A 33 -6.12 -14.38 -9.35
CA SER A 33 -5.32 -15.63 -9.36
C SER A 33 -4.29 -15.57 -8.24
N ALA A 34 -4.12 -16.66 -7.49
CA ALA A 34 -3.06 -16.76 -6.49
C ALA A 34 -1.65 -16.55 -7.09
N GLU A 35 -1.48 -16.84 -8.39
CA GLU A 35 -0.23 -16.63 -9.13
C GLU A 35 0.08 -15.14 -9.36
N ASP A 36 -0.94 -14.28 -9.37
CA ASP A 36 -0.79 -12.84 -9.58
C ASP A 36 -0.48 -12.10 -8.28
N TRP A 37 -0.72 -12.73 -7.13
CA TRP A 37 -0.58 -12.09 -5.82
C TRP A 37 0.89 -11.78 -5.54
N GLY A 38 1.19 -10.47 -5.48
CA GLY A 38 2.57 -10.02 -5.30
C GLY A 38 3.46 -10.39 -6.48
N SER A 39 2.92 -10.58 -7.68
CA SER A 39 3.69 -10.86 -8.91
C SER A 39 4.71 -9.76 -9.23
N ASN A 40 4.47 -8.54 -8.76
CA ASN A 40 5.40 -7.42 -8.84
C ASN A 40 6.27 -7.26 -7.58
N MET A 41 6.05 -8.04 -6.52
CA MET A 41 6.85 -8.01 -5.29
C MET A 41 8.17 -8.74 -5.53
N ILE A 42 9.28 -8.07 -5.21
CA ILE A 42 10.64 -8.59 -5.37
C ILE A 42 11.16 -9.10 -4.03
N ASP A 43 10.92 -8.35 -2.97
CA ASP A 43 11.35 -8.71 -1.61
C ASP A 43 10.43 -8.06 -0.56
N TYR A 44 10.37 -8.65 0.63
CA TYR A 44 9.49 -8.20 1.70
C TYR A 44 10.07 -8.56 3.07
N ASN A 45 9.96 -7.63 4.02
CA ASN A 45 10.42 -7.84 5.38
C ASN A 45 9.44 -7.26 6.41
N VAL A 46 9.02 -8.10 7.37
CA VAL A 46 8.33 -7.64 8.59
C VAL A 46 9.39 -7.24 9.60
N ILE A 47 9.38 -5.98 10.01
CA ILE A 47 10.40 -5.42 10.90
C ILE A 47 9.93 -5.52 12.35
N GLU A 48 8.70 -5.08 12.61
CA GLU A 48 8.13 -5.04 13.94
C GLU A 48 6.61 -5.24 13.88
N ALA A 49 6.08 -5.98 14.85
CA ALA A 49 4.64 -6.14 15.03
C ALA A 49 4.29 -5.93 16.51
N VAL A 50 3.29 -5.07 16.75
CA VAL A 50 2.77 -4.78 18.09
C VAL A 50 1.26 -5.00 18.08
N ALA A 51 0.75 -5.74 19.06
CA ALA A 51 -0.67 -6.01 19.22
C ALA A 51 -1.18 -5.43 20.54
N GLY A 52 -2.33 -4.74 20.46
CA GLY A 52 -3.19 -4.41 21.59
C GLY A 52 -4.47 -5.25 21.58
N GLU A 53 -5.43 -4.90 22.41
CA GLU A 53 -6.67 -5.69 22.58
C GLU A 53 -7.54 -5.77 21.32
N SER A 54 -7.66 -4.67 20.57
CA SER A 54 -8.55 -4.57 19.40
C SER A 54 -7.84 -4.17 18.11
N SER A 55 -6.50 -4.05 18.14
CA SER A 55 -5.74 -3.70 16.95
C SER A 55 -4.30 -4.19 16.99
N ALA A 56 -3.74 -4.45 15.81
CA ALA A 56 -2.33 -4.71 15.59
C ALA A 56 -1.73 -3.68 14.63
N TYR A 57 -0.45 -3.39 14.82
CA TYR A 57 0.35 -2.53 13.97
C TYR A 57 1.56 -3.32 13.50
N VAL A 58 1.83 -3.24 12.20
CA VAL A 58 2.97 -3.92 11.57
C VAL A 58 3.78 -2.88 10.82
N LEU A 59 5.03 -2.67 11.24
CA LEU A 59 6.03 -1.97 10.45
C LEU A 59 6.68 -2.98 9.52
N HIS A 60 6.64 -2.70 8.22
CA HIS A 60 7.25 -3.54 7.20
C HIS A 60 7.93 -2.70 6.14
N TRP A 61 8.79 -3.37 5.38
CA TRP A 61 9.47 -2.85 4.21
C TRP A 61 9.17 -3.75 3.03
N ARG A 62 9.01 -3.16 1.85
CA ARG A 62 8.75 -3.88 0.61
C ARG A 62 9.60 -3.35 -0.53
N LYS A 63 10.09 -4.25 -1.38
CA LYS A 63 10.67 -3.94 -2.69
C LYS A 63 9.81 -4.56 -3.77
N PHE A 64 9.47 -3.77 -4.78
CA PHE A 64 8.56 -4.17 -5.85
C PHE A 64 8.96 -3.53 -7.17
N LYS A 65 8.52 -4.12 -8.27
CA LYS A 65 8.56 -3.52 -9.59
C LYS A 65 7.32 -2.64 -9.77
N ASP A 66 7.52 -1.35 -9.94
CA ASP A 66 6.43 -0.43 -10.23
C ASP A 66 5.82 -0.72 -11.60
N ALA A 67 4.49 -0.88 -11.65
CA ALA A 67 3.79 -1.35 -12.84
C ALA A 67 3.79 -0.29 -13.97
N GLU A 68 3.75 0.99 -13.61
CA GLU A 68 3.69 2.08 -14.57
C GLU A 68 5.07 2.40 -15.17
N SER A 69 6.10 2.44 -14.33
CA SER A 69 7.45 2.78 -14.75
C SER A 69 8.31 1.59 -15.17
N GLY A 70 7.98 0.37 -14.73
CA GLY A 70 8.82 -0.83 -14.85
C GLY A 70 10.09 -0.81 -13.98
N VAL A 71 10.28 0.24 -13.18
CA VAL A 71 11.46 0.46 -12.32
C VAL A 71 11.23 -0.20 -10.96
N ASP A 72 12.28 -0.74 -10.37
CA ASP A 72 12.20 -1.25 -9.00
C ASP A 72 12.12 -0.08 -8.02
N ALA A 73 11.21 -0.17 -7.06
CA ALA A 73 11.05 0.77 -5.98
C ALA A 73 10.99 0.03 -4.63
N GLU A 74 11.36 0.74 -3.57
CA GLU A 74 11.23 0.26 -2.20
C GLU A 74 10.60 1.31 -1.30
N GLN A 75 9.87 0.87 -0.26
CA GLN A 75 9.29 1.78 0.72
C GLN A 75 9.03 1.09 2.05
N TYR A 76 9.04 1.87 3.13
CA TYR A 76 8.49 1.45 4.40
C TYR A 76 6.98 1.72 4.44
N ALA A 77 6.26 0.86 5.14
CA ALA A 77 4.84 1.03 5.40
C ALA A 77 4.48 0.54 6.80
N ILE A 78 3.46 1.19 7.37
CA ILE A 78 2.83 0.76 8.62
C ILE A 78 1.40 0.33 8.30
N THR A 79 1.10 -0.95 8.53
CA THR A 79 -0.26 -1.49 8.41
C THR A 79 -0.90 -1.60 9.78
N ARG A 80 -2.08 -0.98 9.94
CA ARG A 80 -2.95 -1.13 11.10
C ARG A 80 -4.09 -2.10 10.78
N ILE A 81 -4.27 -3.11 11.61
CA ILE A 81 -5.33 -4.11 11.51
C ILE A 81 -6.25 -3.94 12.73
N GLY A 82 -7.55 -3.78 12.51
CA GLY A 82 -8.56 -3.74 13.56
C GLY A 82 -9.31 -5.06 13.67
N PHE A 83 -9.68 -5.44 14.89
CA PHE A 83 -10.44 -6.66 15.18
C PHE A 83 -11.77 -6.32 15.84
N ASN A 84 -12.82 -7.11 15.57
CA ASN A 84 -14.08 -7.07 16.30
C ASN A 84 -14.02 -7.95 17.56
N GLU A 85 -15.12 -8.00 18.34
CA GLU A 85 -15.21 -8.79 19.58
C GLU A 85 -15.04 -10.30 19.35
N ASP A 86 -15.34 -10.80 18.14
CA ASP A 86 -15.13 -12.19 17.73
C ASP A 86 -13.68 -12.49 17.31
N GLY A 87 -12.78 -11.50 17.35
CA GLY A 87 -11.39 -11.62 16.89
C GLY A 87 -11.22 -11.57 15.37
N MET A 88 -12.26 -11.19 14.62
CA MET A 88 -12.26 -11.09 13.16
C MET A 88 -11.79 -9.71 12.70
N VAL A 89 -11.05 -9.66 11.59
CA VAL A 89 -10.62 -8.39 10.99
C VAL A 89 -11.84 -7.55 10.57
N ASN A 90 -11.95 -6.34 11.11
CA ASN A 90 -13.01 -5.37 10.78
C ASN A 90 -12.50 -4.14 10.02
N PHE A 91 -11.17 -3.94 9.98
CA PHE A 91 -10.53 -2.79 9.36
C PHE A 91 -9.07 -3.10 9.03
N VAL A 92 -8.60 -2.58 7.90
CA VAL A 92 -7.18 -2.52 7.53
C VAL A 92 -6.90 -1.12 6.99
N ALA A 93 -5.80 -0.50 7.43
CA ALA A 93 -5.27 0.70 6.80
C ALA A 93 -3.75 0.62 6.71
N GLU A 94 -3.20 1.27 5.69
CA GLU A 94 -1.78 1.37 5.43
C GLU A 94 -1.37 2.85 5.36
N LEU A 95 -0.20 3.16 5.92
CA LEU A 95 0.47 4.43 5.76
C LEU A 95 1.85 4.14 5.15
N GLU A 96 2.18 4.83 4.06
CA GLU A 96 3.35 4.54 3.23
C GLU A 96 4.04 5.82 2.74
N GLU A 97 5.25 5.68 2.18
CA GLU A 97 6.10 6.78 1.76
C GLU A 97 5.90 7.12 0.26
N GLU A 98 4.71 7.57 -0.12
CA GLU A 98 4.36 7.80 -1.54
C GLU A 98 5.32 8.75 -2.27
N GLU A 99 5.76 9.84 -1.61
CA GLU A 99 6.71 10.78 -2.21
C GLU A 99 8.04 10.09 -2.57
N LEU A 100 8.51 9.20 -1.70
CA LEU A 100 9.74 8.45 -1.91
C LEU A 100 9.58 7.49 -3.09
N TRP A 101 8.47 6.75 -3.16
CA TRP A 101 8.15 5.87 -4.28
C TRP A 101 8.10 6.63 -5.62
N TYR A 102 7.41 7.77 -5.68
CA TYR A 102 7.33 8.59 -6.89
C TYR A 102 8.70 9.09 -7.35
N ARG A 103 9.57 9.52 -6.43
CA ARG A 103 10.93 9.94 -6.78
C ARG A 103 11.77 8.79 -7.35
N GLN A 104 11.70 7.60 -6.75
CA GLN A 104 12.44 6.43 -7.23
C GLN A 104 11.98 5.98 -8.63
N THR A 105 10.70 6.14 -8.94
CA THR A 105 10.11 5.75 -10.24
C THR A 105 10.19 6.85 -11.30
N GLY A 106 10.96 7.91 -11.03
CA GLY A 106 11.31 8.95 -12.00
C GLY A 106 10.25 10.03 -12.18
N TRP A 107 9.31 10.16 -11.24
CA TRP A 107 8.36 11.27 -11.25
C TRP A 107 9.00 12.51 -10.62
N THR A 108 8.81 13.64 -11.30
CA THR A 108 9.09 14.96 -10.71
C THR A 108 7.87 15.43 -9.92
N ILE A 109 8.09 15.75 -8.64
CA ILE A 109 7.08 16.27 -7.72
C ILE A 109 7.31 17.78 -7.60
N THR A 110 6.32 18.56 -8.00
CA THR A 110 6.32 20.03 -7.91
C THR A 110 5.23 20.48 -6.94
N ARG A 111 5.43 21.63 -6.31
CA ARG A 111 4.53 22.21 -5.31
C ARG A 111 3.88 23.48 -5.83
#